data_AF-A0A963V987-F1
#
_entry.id   AF-A0A963V987-F1
#
_cell.length_a   1.000
_cell.length_b   1.000
_cell.length_c   1.000
_cell.angle_alpha   90.00
_cell.angle_beta   90.00
_cell.angle_gamma   90.00
#
_symmetry.space_group_name_H-M   'P 1'
#
loop_
_entity.id
_entity.type
_entity.pdbx_description
1 polymer ?
#
loop_
_entity_poly.entity_id
_entity_poly.type
_entity_poly.pdbx_seq_one_letter_code
_entity_poly.pdbx_strand_id
1 'polypeptide(L)'
;IEALGEGSSGEVEYVLLNHGGRIWVGAGSDHTDRVVEHMGISVAKQLCDKPIATEFWPLDEVEGHWDKLRLRSVIAENGAEVVYQDGGVAGLISPRELLAKLAEEGGALDDGVLMFG
;
A
#
# COMPACT_ATOMS: atom_id res chain seq x y z
N ILE A 1 15.75 2.46 -3.16
CA ILE A 1 14.83 3.56 -2.79
C ILE A 1 15.71 4.70 -2.38
N GLU A 2 15.61 5.81 -3.08
CA GLU A 2 16.35 7.03 -2.77
C GLU A 2 15.31 8.14 -2.60
N ALA A 3 15.42 8.90 -1.52
CA ALA A 3 14.57 10.07 -1.28
C ALA A 3 15.47 11.30 -1.07
N LEU A 4 14.96 12.48 -1.44
CA LEU A 4 15.68 13.73 -1.23
C LEU A 4 15.56 14.16 0.24
N GLY A 5 16.69 14.24 0.94
CA GLY A 5 16.71 14.63 2.35
C GLY A 5 16.19 13.53 3.29
N GLU A 6 15.92 13.91 4.54
CA GLU A 6 15.53 12.98 5.61
C GLU A 6 14.01 13.01 5.92
N GLY A 7 13.24 13.76 5.12
CA GLY A 7 11.82 14.01 5.36
C GLY A 7 10.87 12.90 4.91
N SER A 8 11.36 11.89 4.19
CA SER A 8 10.53 10.80 3.68
C SER A 8 10.19 9.79 4.77
N SER A 9 8.95 9.30 4.78
CA SER A 9 8.53 8.19 5.63
C SER A 9 7.77 7.15 4.82
N GLY A 10 7.98 5.87 5.13
CA GLY A 10 7.15 4.80 4.59
C GLY A 10 5.79 4.72 5.26
N GLU A 11 4.80 4.26 4.52
CA GLU A 11 3.45 3.93 4.99
C GLU A 11 3.13 2.56 4.42
N VAL A 12 3.04 1.49 5.22
CA VAL A 12 2.81 0.13 4.67
C VAL A 12 1.33 -0.09 4.46
N GLU A 13 0.98 -0.51 3.25
CA GLU A 13 -0.40 -0.74 2.81
C GLU A 13 -0.49 -2.05 2.05
N TYR A 14 -1.70 -2.61 1.95
CA TYR A 14 -1.94 -3.67 0.99
C TYR A 14 -2.07 -3.04 -0.40
N VAL A 15 -1.69 -3.80 -1.43
CA VAL A 15 -1.82 -3.37 -2.83
C VAL A 15 -2.61 -4.40 -3.61
N LEU A 16 -3.46 -3.93 -4.51
CA LEU A 16 -4.17 -4.76 -5.47
C LEU A 16 -3.54 -4.60 -6.85
N LEU A 17 -3.28 -5.71 -7.53
CA LEU A 17 -2.79 -5.75 -8.90
C LEU A 17 -3.77 -6.55 -9.73
N ASN A 18 -4.29 -5.98 -10.82
CA ASN A 18 -4.93 -6.80 -11.84
C ASN A 18 -3.86 -7.30 -12.81
N HIS A 19 -3.71 -8.61 -12.93
CA HIS A 19 -2.78 -9.21 -13.88
C HIS A 19 -3.30 -10.54 -14.42
N GLY A 20 -3.40 -10.64 -15.74
CA GLY A 20 -3.90 -11.84 -16.42
C GLY A 20 -5.39 -12.09 -16.16
N GLY A 21 -6.16 -11.02 -15.90
CA GLY A 21 -7.60 -11.13 -15.57
C GLY A 21 -7.89 -11.68 -14.17
N ARG A 22 -6.90 -11.72 -13.28
CA ARG A 22 -7.04 -12.09 -11.87
C ARG A 22 -6.57 -10.93 -10.99
N ILE A 23 -7.25 -10.73 -9.86
CA ILE A 23 -6.82 -9.77 -8.85
C ILE A 23 -5.86 -10.46 -7.89
N TRP A 24 -4.73 -9.82 -7.68
CA TRP A 24 -3.67 -10.22 -6.78
C TRP A 24 -3.54 -9.21 -5.65
N VAL A 25 -3.16 -9.67 -4.47
CA VAL A 25 -2.88 -8.84 -3.31
C VAL A 25 -1.43 -9.00 -2.88
N GLY A 26 -0.78 -7.88 -2.58
CA GLY A 26 0.57 -7.83 -2.04
C GLY A 26 0.66 -6.75 -0.95
N ALA A 27 1.89 -6.38 -0.60
CA ALA A 27 2.16 -5.22 0.23
C ALA A 27 2.94 -4.17 -0.57
N GLY A 28 2.75 -2.90 -0.25
CA GLY A 28 3.53 -1.80 -0.79
C GLY A 28 3.79 -0.77 0.29
N SER A 29 4.64 0.20 -0.02
CA SER A 29 4.78 1.38 0.81
C SER A 29 4.42 2.66 0.07
N ASP A 30 3.36 3.31 0.51
CA ASP A 30 2.89 4.59 -0.04
C ASP A 30 3.71 5.76 0.53
N HIS A 31 5.03 5.71 0.33
CA HIS A 31 5.99 6.66 0.92
C HIS A 31 5.59 8.11 0.66
N THR A 32 5.74 8.95 1.66
CA THR A 32 5.42 10.38 1.56
C THR A 32 6.58 11.20 2.05
N ASP A 33 6.81 12.35 1.43
CA ASP A 33 7.68 13.39 1.98
C ASP A 33 6.89 14.23 3.01
N ARG A 34 7.21 14.06 4.30
CA ARG A 34 6.52 14.75 5.41
C ARG A 34 6.77 16.25 5.42
N VAL A 35 7.89 16.73 4.86
CA VAL A 35 8.18 18.16 4.76
C VAL A 35 7.27 18.80 3.72
N VAL A 36 7.12 18.15 2.57
CA VAL A 36 6.28 18.62 1.46
C VAL A 36 4.78 18.36 1.70
N GLU A 37 4.41 17.39 2.53
CA GLU A 37 3.00 17.06 2.83
C GLU A 37 2.23 18.28 3.35
N HIS A 38 2.89 19.16 4.11
CA HIS A 38 2.34 20.42 4.60
C HIS A 38 1.93 21.39 3.46
N MET A 39 2.53 21.26 2.29
CA MET A 39 2.22 22.05 1.08
C MET A 39 1.19 21.35 0.18
N GLY A 40 1.01 20.04 0.31
CA GLY A 40 0.00 19.27 -0.41
C GLY A 40 0.30 17.78 -0.45
N ILE A 41 -0.66 16.98 0.02
CA ILE A 41 -0.54 15.50 0.12
C ILE A 41 -0.22 14.86 -1.24
N SER A 42 -0.90 15.27 -2.31
CA SER A 42 -0.68 14.70 -3.65
C SER A 42 0.74 14.95 -4.17
N VAL A 43 1.31 16.12 -3.88
CA VAL A 43 2.68 16.46 -4.30
C VAL A 43 3.68 15.66 -3.49
N ALA A 44 3.48 15.57 -2.17
CA ALA A 44 4.33 14.79 -1.29
C ALA A 44 4.40 13.31 -1.64
N LYS A 45 3.25 12.70 -1.98
CA LYS A 45 3.21 11.29 -2.41
C LYS A 45 3.94 11.07 -3.74
N GLN A 46 3.95 12.03 -4.67
CA GLN A 46 4.62 11.86 -5.98
C GLN A 46 6.14 12.07 -5.95
N LEU A 47 6.69 12.63 -4.86
CA LEU A 47 8.13 12.85 -4.71
C LEU A 47 8.89 11.62 -4.20
N CYS A 48 8.18 10.58 -3.76
CA CYS A 48 8.78 9.38 -3.22
C CYS A 48 8.46 8.16 -4.08
N ASP A 49 9.46 7.27 -4.19
CA ASP A 49 9.26 5.94 -4.76
C ASP A 49 8.13 5.20 -4.01
N LYS A 50 7.38 4.37 -4.74
CA LYS A 50 6.35 3.48 -4.19
C LYS A 50 6.83 2.04 -4.26
N PRO A 51 7.74 1.61 -3.35
CA PRO A 51 8.22 0.24 -3.40
C PRO A 51 7.08 -0.73 -3.13
N ILE A 52 7.04 -1.80 -3.92
CA ILE A 52 6.07 -2.88 -3.80
C ILE A 52 6.79 -4.18 -3.48
N ALA A 53 6.10 -5.08 -2.78
CA ALA A 53 6.59 -6.42 -2.51
C ALA A 53 6.83 -7.18 -3.83
N THR A 54 7.76 -8.12 -3.80
CA THR A 54 8.02 -9.02 -4.93
C THR A 54 7.09 -10.23 -4.95
N GLU A 55 6.31 -10.42 -3.89
CA GLU A 55 5.40 -11.54 -3.72
C GLU A 55 3.96 -11.03 -3.66
N PHE A 56 3.09 -11.73 -4.39
CA PHE A 56 1.67 -11.46 -4.47
C PHE A 56 0.91 -12.78 -4.35
N TRP A 57 -0.22 -12.74 -3.65
CA TRP A 57 -1.15 -13.85 -3.53
C TRP A 57 -2.41 -13.55 -4.31
N PRO A 58 -3.07 -14.55 -4.89
CA PRO A 58 -4.40 -14.34 -5.41
C PRO A 58 -5.38 -13.85 -4.35
N LEU A 59 -6.20 -12.85 -4.70
CA LEU A 59 -7.13 -12.27 -3.74
C LEU A 59 -8.15 -13.29 -3.20
N ASP A 60 -8.64 -14.19 -4.06
CA ASP A 60 -9.59 -15.25 -3.71
C ASP A 60 -9.05 -16.27 -2.69
N GLU A 61 -7.73 -16.45 -2.62
CA GLU A 61 -7.07 -17.30 -1.62
C GLU A 61 -6.92 -16.59 -0.26
N VAL A 62 -6.95 -15.26 -0.24
CA VAL A 62 -6.67 -14.42 0.93
C VAL A 62 -7.95 -13.84 1.55
N GLU A 63 -8.93 -13.46 0.73
CA GLU A 63 -10.12 -12.71 1.15
C GLU A 63 -10.95 -13.43 2.23
N GLY A 64 -10.99 -14.77 2.22
CA GLY A 64 -11.74 -15.57 3.18
C GLY A 64 -11.23 -15.46 4.63
N HIS A 65 -10.04 -14.88 4.84
CA HIS A 65 -9.46 -14.67 6.16
C HIS A 65 -8.85 -13.27 6.34
N TRP A 66 -9.31 -12.29 5.55
CA TRP A 66 -8.81 -10.91 5.53
C TRP A 66 -8.63 -10.33 6.94
N ASP A 67 -9.66 -10.41 7.78
CA ASP A 67 -9.67 -9.80 9.12
C ASP A 67 -8.62 -10.36 10.10
N LYS A 68 -7.97 -11.47 9.73
CA LYS A 68 -6.89 -12.09 10.53
C LYS A 68 -5.50 -11.65 10.10
N LEU A 69 -5.38 -10.94 8.97
CA LEU A 69 -4.10 -10.52 8.43
C LEU A 69 -3.57 -9.27 9.14
N ARG A 70 -2.25 -9.09 9.06
CA ARG A 70 -1.54 -7.96 9.62
C ARG A 70 -0.61 -7.36 8.59
N LEU A 71 -0.49 -6.04 8.59
CA LEU A 71 0.54 -5.29 7.90
C LEU A 71 1.54 -4.76 8.93
N ARG A 72 2.81 -5.02 8.68
CA ARG A 72 3.91 -4.57 9.54
C ARG A 72 5.04 -4.02 8.69
N SER A 73 5.61 -2.90 9.14
CA SER A 73 6.85 -2.35 8.61
C SER A 73 7.86 -2.11 9.74
N VAL A 74 9.13 -2.22 9.38
CA VAL A 74 10.26 -1.97 10.27
C VAL A 74 11.21 -0.99 9.61
N ILE A 75 11.87 -0.17 10.42
CA ILE A 75 12.89 0.78 9.98
C ILE A 75 14.19 0.55 10.77
N ALA A 76 15.31 0.99 10.22
CA ALA A 76 16.55 1.08 10.96
C ALA A 76 16.64 2.45 11.64
N GLU A 77 16.68 2.48 12.97
CA GLU A 77 16.88 3.68 13.76
C GLU A 77 18.04 3.46 14.74
N ASN A 78 19.05 4.34 14.73
CA ASN A 78 20.24 4.23 15.57
C ASN A 78 20.96 2.87 15.49
N GLY A 79 20.93 2.23 14.31
CA GLY A 79 21.54 0.91 14.09
C GLY A 79 20.73 -0.27 14.64
N ALA A 80 19.51 -0.05 15.13
CA ALA A 80 18.58 -1.08 15.57
C ALA A 80 17.33 -1.11 14.67
N GLU A 81 16.74 -2.30 14.53
CA GLU A 81 15.44 -2.44 13.87
C GLU A 81 14.32 -2.04 14.84
N VAL A 82 13.43 -1.17 14.39
CA VAL A 82 12.28 -0.68 15.15
C VAL A 82 11.02 -0.92 14.34
N VAL A 83 9.97 -1.43 15.01
CA VAL A 83 8.64 -1.55 14.41
C VAL A 83 8.09 -0.14 14.19
N TYR A 84 7.88 0.22 12.93
CA TYR A 84 7.38 1.53 12.55
C TYR A 84 5.85 1.55 12.45
N GLN A 85 5.28 0.51 11.84
CA GLN A 85 3.84 0.29 11.74
C GLN A 85 3.53 -1.17 11.98
N ASP A 86 2.46 -1.46 12.72
CA ASP A 86 1.99 -2.83 12.97
C ASP A 86 0.49 -2.84 13.30
N GLY A 87 -0.32 -3.23 12.32
CA GLY A 87 -1.78 -3.17 12.41
C GLY A 87 -2.46 -4.36 11.74
N GLY A 88 -3.65 -4.72 12.23
CA GLY A 88 -4.53 -5.66 11.54
C GLY A 88 -5.26 -4.96 10.38
N VAL A 89 -5.49 -5.67 9.28
CA VAL A 89 -6.18 -5.09 8.10
C VAL A 89 -7.70 -5.04 8.26
N ALA A 90 -8.26 -5.63 9.33
CA ALA A 90 -9.69 -5.63 9.62
C ALA A 90 -10.29 -4.22 9.80
N GLY A 91 -9.46 -3.23 10.15
CA GLY A 91 -9.87 -1.83 10.29
C GLY A 91 -9.72 -1.00 9.00
N LEU A 92 -9.19 -1.59 7.93
CA LEU A 92 -9.01 -0.94 6.63
C LEU A 92 -10.22 -1.22 5.73
N ILE A 93 -10.36 -0.43 4.67
CA ILE A 93 -11.29 -0.76 3.58
C ILE A 93 -10.88 -2.14 3.04
N SER A 94 -11.83 -3.06 2.87
CA SER A 94 -11.50 -4.38 2.32
C SER A 94 -11.22 -4.28 0.81
N PRO A 95 -10.42 -5.18 0.21
CA PRO A 95 -10.18 -5.21 -1.23
C PRO A 95 -11.46 -5.19 -2.06
N ARG A 96 -12.48 -5.93 -1.59
CA ARG A 96 -13.79 -6.01 -2.25
C ARG A 96 -14.54 -4.68 -2.17
N GLU A 97 -14.51 -4.02 -1.02
CA GLU A 97 -15.14 -2.70 -0.86
C GLU A 97 -14.41 -1.64 -1.69
N LEU A 98 -13.09 -1.67 -1.75
CA LEU A 98 -12.29 -0.75 -2.54
C LEU A 98 -12.58 -0.89 -4.05
N LEU A 99 -12.61 -2.12 -4.56
CA LEU A 99 -12.97 -2.40 -5.96
C LEU A 99 -14.43 -1.99 -6.27
N ALA A 100 -15.35 -2.18 -5.31
CA ALA A 100 -16.73 -1.75 -5.47
C ALA A 100 -16.83 -0.22 -5.57
N LYS A 101 -16.12 0.53 -4.71
CA LYS A 101 -16.07 2.00 -4.78
C LYS A 101 -15.50 2.49 -6.11
N LEU A 102 -14.42 1.89 -6.59
CA LEU A 102 -13.85 2.21 -7.91
C LEU A 102 -14.89 2.02 -9.03
N ALA A 103 -15.65 0.91 -8.98
CA ALA A 103 -16.71 0.63 -9.95
C ALA A 103 -17.89 1.61 -9.87
N GLU A 104 -18.28 2.03 -8.66
CA GLU A 104 -19.32 3.04 -8.43
C GLU A 104 -18.94 4.40 -9.04
N GLU A 105 -17.66 4.74 -9.04
CA GLU A 105 -17.10 5.93 -9.70
C GLU A 105 -16.95 5.77 -11.23
N GLY A 106 -17.36 4.62 -11.78
CA GLY A 106 -17.27 4.31 -13.21
C GLY A 106 -15.89 3.85 -13.67
N GLY A 107 -14.98 3.57 -12.73
CA GLY A 107 -13.65 3.02 -13.00
C GLY A 107 -13.61 1.49 -12.97
N ALA A 108 -12.48 0.94 -13.37
CA ALA A 108 -12.13 -0.46 -13.16
C ALA A 108 -10.62 -0.54 -12.93
N LEU A 109 -10.17 -1.57 -12.21
CA LEU A 109 -8.74 -1.84 -12.12
C LEU A 109 -8.31 -2.55 -13.41
N ASP A 110 -7.79 -1.81 -14.39
CA ASP A 110 -7.36 -2.36 -15.68
C ASP A 110 -6.19 -3.33 -15.54
N ASP A 111 -6.01 -4.23 -16.52
CA ASP A 111 -4.89 -5.19 -16.52
C ASP A 111 -3.53 -4.46 -16.52
N GLY A 112 -2.64 -4.88 -15.64
CA GLY A 112 -1.35 -4.23 -15.38
C GLY A 112 -1.41 -3.01 -14.46
N VAL A 113 -2.59 -2.65 -13.93
CA VAL A 113 -2.74 -1.55 -12.97
C VAL A 113 -2.65 -2.06 -11.53
N LEU A 114 -1.93 -1.30 -10.71
CA LEU A 114 -1.81 -1.50 -9.28
C LEU A 114 -2.50 -0.34 -8.54
N MET A 115 -3.19 -0.67 -7.45
CA MET A 115 -3.88 0.29 -6.58
C MET A 115 -3.53 0.02 -5.12
N PHE A 116 -3.26 1.10 -4.39
CA PHE A 116 -3.04 1.09 -2.94
C PHE A 116 -4.38 1.11 -2.18
N GLY A 117 -4.35 0.55 -0.96
CA GLY A 117 -5.51 0.04 -0.23
C GLY A 117 -6.10 0.93 0.84
#